data_AF-A0A316PW29-F1
#
_entry.id   AF-A0A316PW29-F1
#
_cell.length_a   1.000
_cell.length_b   1.000
_cell.length_c   1.000
_cell.angle_alpha   90.00
_cell.angle_beta   90.00
_cell.angle_gamma   90.00
#
_symmetry.space_group_name_H-M   'P 1'
#
loop_
_entity.id
_entity.type
_entity.pdbx_description
1 polymer ?
#
loop_
_entity_poly.entity_id
_entity_poly.type
_entity_poly.pdbx_seq_one_letter_code
_entity_poly.pdbx_strand_id
1 'polypeptide(L)'
;MEKYFELKCALEYIEQHISDNCTQEDIARAACVSLSSLQKLFRYVFNHSVNEHITKRKMTLAAEELLSGPASVAELAMKYGYSSTEAFSRAFRKVNCCLPSDYRKGHGAQSAFNPPTLSEKGVSWEAPALIEAMRSMEDCFVICFDIAGMIQINEISWEAGDQALVKTAQLIHAHKTDSMRLFRIGGDEFALVTPFDRGEDAERLVASVLAHNGAPFLYKGQSIPLHLWGWYGRNTAVSVSSDPMSLLHDQMKQHRTMEAQNGK
;
A
#
# COMPACT_ATOMS: atom_id res chain seq x y z
N MET A 1 -7.95 23.41 14.17
CA MET A 1 -8.96 23.80 13.17
C MET A 1 -8.31 24.56 12.02
N GLU A 2 -7.45 25.58 12.26
CA GLU A 2 -6.66 26.25 11.20
C GLU A 2 -5.93 25.23 10.32
N LYS A 3 -4.95 24.48 10.87
CA LYS A 3 -4.09 23.47 10.19
C LYS A 3 -4.77 22.46 9.25
N TYR A 4 -6.08 22.27 9.41
CA TYR A 4 -6.86 21.34 8.61
C TYR A 4 -7.15 21.91 7.22
N PHE A 5 -7.42 23.22 7.14
CA PHE A 5 -7.70 23.90 5.88
C PHE A 5 -6.45 23.94 4.99
N GLU A 6 -5.29 24.28 5.53
CA GLU A 6 -4.04 24.32 4.74
C GLU A 6 -3.62 22.92 4.28
N LEU A 7 -3.83 21.90 5.12
CA LEU A 7 -3.58 20.52 4.71
C LEU A 7 -4.52 20.09 3.58
N LYS A 8 -5.81 20.43 3.67
CA LYS A 8 -6.79 20.17 2.60
C LYS A 8 -6.37 20.86 1.30
N CYS A 9 -6.06 22.16 1.33
CA CYS A 9 -5.60 22.90 0.16
C CYS A 9 -4.32 22.29 -0.43
N ALA A 10 -3.38 21.84 0.39
CA ALA A 10 -2.17 21.17 -0.07
C ALA A 10 -2.49 19.86 -0.82
N LEU A 11 -3.37 19.02 -0.27
CA LEU A 11 -3.80 17.76 -0.91
C LEU A 11 -4.54 18.03 -2.23
N GLU A 12 -5.49 18.96 -2.23
CA GLU A 12 -6.24 19.32 -3.44
C GLU A 12 -5.31 19.84 -4.54
N TYR A 13 -4.34 20.68 -4.18
CA TYR A 13 -3.36 21.18 -5.13
C TYR A 13 -2.49 20.06 -5.70
N ILE A 14 -2.04 19.12 -4.86
CA ILE A 14 -1.25 17.96 -5.31
C ILE A 14 -2.05 17.12 -6.31
N GLU A 15 -3.31 16.78 -6.00
CA GLU A 15 -4.12 15.94 -6.90
C GLU A 15 -4.42 16.64 -8.23
N GLN A 16 -4.70 17.95 -8.21
CA GLN A 16 -4.95 18.73 -9.43
C GLN A 16 -3.71 18.86 -10.33
N HIS A 17 -2.51 18.82 -9.74
CA HIS A 17 -1.24 19.03 -10.44
C HIS A 17 -0.33 17.79 -10.38
N ILE A 18 -0.91 16.59 -10.20
CA ILE A 18 -0.14 15.37 -9.96
C ILE A 18 0.73 14.99 -11.16
N SER A 19 0.31 15.34 -12.38
CA SER A 19 1.07 15.16 -13.62
C SER A 19 1.99 16.35 -13.95
N ASP A 20 1.80 17.49 -13.29
CA ASP A 20 2.39 18.77 -13.70
C ASP A 20 3.62 19.14 -12.86
N ASN A 21 4.60 18.24 -12.71
CA ASN A 21 5.92 18.49 -12.07
C ASN A 21 5.94 19.52 -10.91
N CYS A 22 4.93 19.50 -10.03
CA CYS A 22 4.73 20.56 -9.05
C CYS A 22 5.81 20.49 -7.97
N THR A 23 6.31 21.66 -7.55
CA THR A 23 7.33 21.75 -6.50
C THR A 23 6.68 21.80 -5.12
N GLN A 24 7.43 21.48 -4.07
CA GLN A 24 6.92 21.63 -2.69
C GLN A 24 6.64 23.09 -2.34
N GLU A 25 7.37 24.01 -2.96
CA GLU A 25 7.18 25.46 -2.86
C GLU A 25 5.83 25.88 -3.46
N ASP A 26 5.42 25.28 -4.56
CA ASP A 26 4.11 25.55 -5.17
C ASP A 26 2.97 25.07 -4.29
N ILE A 27 3.11 23.86 -3.73
CA ILE A 27 2.13 23.28 -2.80
C ILE A 27 2.03 24.13 -1.53
N ALA A 28 3.17 24.56 -0.97
CA ALA A 28 3.20 25.40 0.22
C ALA A 28 2.52 26.77 -0.03
N ARG A 29 2.77 27.36 -1.21
CA ARG A 29 2.14 28.61 -1.63
C ARG A 29 0.62 28.46 -1.80
N ALA A 30 0.16 27.39 -2.44
CA ALA A 30 -1.25 27.10 -2.62
C ALA A 30 -1.99 26.88 -1.28
N ALA A 31 -1.30 26.30 -0.31
CA ALA A 31 -1.80 26.07 1.04
C ALA A 31 -1.61 27.26 2.00
N CYS A 32 -1.05 28.39 1.54
CA CYS A 32 -0.76 29.57 2.37
C CYS A 32 0.14 29.28 3.60
N VAL A 33 1.09 28.34 3.47
CA VAL A 33 2.03 27.99 4.55
C VAL A 33 3.47 28.11 4.09
N SER A 34 4.40 28.21 5.04
CA SER A 34 5.83 28.04 4.73
C SER A 34 6.11 26.60 4.29
N LEU A 35 7.12 26.41 3.43
CA LEU A 35 7.61 25.07 3.05
C LEU A 35 7.93 24.20 4.28
N SER A 36 8.57 24.80 5.29
CA SER A 36 8.92 24.10 6.54
C SER A 36 7.67 23.65 7.32
N SER A 37 6.60 24.45 7.29
CA SER A 37 5.32 24.12 7.92
C SER A 37 4.63 23.00 7.17
N LEU A 38 4.61 23.03 5.83
CA LEU A 38 4.07 21.96 4.99
C LEU A 38 4.75 20.63 5.27
N GLN A 39 6.09 20.61 5.28
CA GLN A 39 6.87 19.39 5.56
C GLN A 39 6.59 18.84 6.97
N LYS A 40 6.46 19.71 7.98
CA LYS A 40 6.10 19.31 9.34
C LYS A 40 4.66 18.75 9.40
N LEU A 41 3.72 19.37 8.70
CA LEU A 41 2.32 18.90 8.63
C LEU A 41 2.26 17.49 8.03
N PHE A 42 2.88 17.24 6.89
CA PHE A 42 2.88 15.92 6.26
C PHE A 42 3.51 14.85 7.16
N ARG A 43 4.66 15.14 7.77
CA ARG A 43 5.29 14.21 8.71
C ARG A 43 4.42 13.94 9.95
N TYR A 44 3.80 14.98 10.50
CA TYR A 44 2.97 14.86 11.70
C TYR A 44 1.66 14.12 11.44
N VAL A 45 1.00 14.39 10.31
CA VAL A 45 -0.34 13.87 10.03
C VAL A 45 -0.30 12.53 9.29
N PHE A 46 0.63 12.35 8.34
CA PHE A 46 0.66 11.17 7.48
C PHE A 46 1.85 10.25 7.71
N ASN A 47 2.79 10.65 8.58
CA ASN A 47 4.02 9.91 8.85
C ASN A 47 4.88 9.65 7.59
N HIS A 48 4.78 10.51 6.58
CA HIS A 48 5.65 10.52 5.40
C HIS A 48 5.93 11.95 4.95
N SER A 49 6.91 12.12 4.07
CA SER A 49 7.22 13.39 3.43
C SER A 49 6.23 13.76 2.32
N VAL A 50 6.23 15.03 1.92
CA VAL A 50 5.46 15.53 0.77
C VAL A 50 5.84 14.76 -0.51
N ASN A 51 7.14 14.54 -0.74
CA ASN A 51 7.63 13.80 -1.91
C ASN A 51 7.19 12.34 -1.91
N GLU A 52 7.20 11.67 -0.75
CA GLU A 52 6.69 10.30 -0.65
C GLU A 52 5.20 10.24 -0.92
N HIS A 53 4.42 11.22 -0.45
CA HIS A 53 3.00 11.32 -0.76
C HIS A 53 2.76 11.43 -2.27
N ILE A 54 3.41 12.40 -2.94
CA ILE A 54 3.32 12.60 -4.40
C ILE A 54 3.76 11.33 -5.13
N THR A 55 4.86 10.71 -4.72
CA THR A 55 5.36 9.48 -5.35
C THR A 55 4.34 8.35 -5.24
N LYS A 56 3.78 8.11 -4.04
CA LYS A 56 2.75 7.09 -3.84
C LYS A 56 1.54 7.35 -4.76
N ARG A 57 1.04 8.59 -4.81
CA ARG A 57 -0.08 8.97 -5.69
C ARG A 57 0.21 8.77 -7.17
N LYS A 58 1.35 9.27 -7.66
CA LYS A 58 1.80 9.06 -9.05
C LYS A 58 1.86 7.57 -9.39
N MET A 59 2.44 6.75 -8.51
CA MET A 59 2.61 5.32 -8.77
C MET A 59 1.29 4.53 -8.65
N THR A 60 0.34 4.97 -7.82
CA THR A 60 -1.02 4.40 -7.79
C THR A 60 -1.75 4.68 -9.10
N LEU A 61 -1.79 5.95 -9.54
CA LEU A 61 -2.47 6.32 -10.79
C LEU A 61 -1.81 5.67 -12.01
N ALA A 62 -0.47 5.63 -12.04
CA ALA A 62 0.24 4.94 -13.10
C ALA A 62 -0.06 3.44 -13.13
N ALA A 63 -0.26 2.80 -11.96
CA ALA A 63 -0.63 1.39 -11.88
C ALA A 63 -2.05 1.14 -12.42
N GLU A 64 -3.00 2.04 -12.15
CA GLU A 64 -4.36 1.99 -12.68
C GLU A 64 -4.38 2.14 -14.21
N GLU A 65 -3.65 3.11 -14.75
CA GLU A 65 -3.51 3.30 -16.20
C GLU A 65 -2.82 2.13 -16.89
N LEU A 66 -1.83 1.54 -16.20
CA LEU A 66 -1.08 0.40 -16.71
C LEU A 66 -1.93 -0.86 -16.84
N LEU A 67 -2.96 -1.02 -16.00
CA LEU A 67 -3.93 -2.13 -16.06
C LEU A 67 -5.06 -1.86 -17.05
N SER A 68 -5.51 -0.61 -17.15
CA SER A 68 -6.70 -0.23 -17.93
C SER A 68 -6.41 0.14 -19.38
N GLY A 69 -5.14 0.40 -19.74
CA GLY A 69 -4.79 0.97 -21.04
C GLY A 69 -3.53 0.41 -21.70
N PRO A 70 -3.31 0.77 -22.99
CA PRO A 70 -2.15 0.31 -23.76
C PRO A 70 -0.87 1.11 -23.47
N ALA A 71 -0.94 2.16 -22.65
CA ALA A 71 0.16 3.09 -22.41
C ALA A 71 1.44 2.35 -22.00
N SER A 72 2.54 2.61 -22.69
CA SER A 72 3.86 2.04 -22.40
C SER A 72 4.44 2.58 -21.10
N VAL A 73 5.40 1.85 -20.53
CA VAL A 73 6.14 2.29 -19.33
C VAL A 73 6.84 3.64 -19.56
N ALA A 74 7.32 3.89 -20.79
CA ALA A 74 7.96 5.15 -21.17
C ALA A 74 6.97 6.32 -21.22
N GLU A 75 5.78 6.10 -21.78
CA GLU A 75 4.71 7.13 -21.82
C GLU A 75 4.24 7.47 -20.40
N LEU A 76 4.05 6.48 -19.53
CA LEU A 76 3.68 6.71 -18.13
C LEU A 76 4.81 7.44 -17.37
N ALA A 77 6.08 7.06 -17.59
CA ALA A 77 7.21 7.76 -16.99
C ALA A 77 7.21 9.25 -17.37
N MET A 78 7.02 9.56 -18.66
CA MET A 78 6.94 10.94 -19.14
C MET A 78 5.72 11.67 -18.57
N LYS A 79 4.54 11.05 -18.58
CA LYS A 79 3.28 11.60 -18.06
C LYS A 79 3.39 11.99 -16.58
N TYR A 80 4.08 11.18 -15.78
CA TYR A 80 4.28 11.43 -14.36
C TYR A 80 5.56 12.18 -14.02
N GLY A 81 6.23 12.75 -15.04
CA GLY A 81 7.33 13.69 -14.84
C GLY A 81 8.68 13.06 -14.49
N TYR A 82 8.87 11.78 -14.79
CA TYR A 82 10.15 11.11 -14.60
C TYR A 82 11.03 11.31 -15.83
N SER A 83 12.28 11.73 -15.58
CA SER A 83 13.29 11.96 -16.63
C SER A 83 13.81 10.69 -17.29
N SER A 84 13.52 9.52 -16.72
CA SER A 84 13.95 8.22 -17.24
C SER A 84 13.00 7.11 -16.82
N THR A 85 12.90 6.08 -17.66
CA THR A 85 12.14 4.85 -17.39
C THR A 85 12.67 4.10 -16.18
N GLU A 86 13.98 4.19 -15.90
CA GLU A 86 14.64 3.53 -14.78
C GLU A 86 14.28 4.22 -13.46
N ALA A 87 14.22 5.56 -13.43
CA ALA A 87 13.76 6.29 -12.26
C ALA A 87 12.29 5.99 -11.95
N PHE A 88 11.44 6.00 -12.97
CA PHE A 88 10.04 5.61 -12.85
C PHE A 88 9.88 4.18 -12.33
N SER A 89 10.58 3.21 -12.95
CA SER A 89 10.46 1.80 -12.57
C SER A 89 10.95 1.53 -11.15
N ARG A 90 11.98 2.23 -10.67
CA ARG A 90 12.44 2.16 -9.27
C ARG A 90 11.37 2.68 -8.31
N ALA A 91 10.78 3.85 -8.60
CA ALA A 91 9.70 4.41 -7.79
C ALA A 91 8.46 3.50 -7.79
N PHE A 92 8.10 2.96 -8.96
CA PHE A 92 6.98 2.05 -9.13
C PHE A 92 7.17 0.78 -8.31
N ARG A 93 8.37 0.17 -8.36
CA ARG A 93 8.70 -1.01 -7.57
C ARG A 93 8.61 -0.77 -6.07
N LYS A 94 9.02 0.42 -5.59
CA LYS A 94 8.92 0.79 -4.18
C LYS A 94 7.47 0.85 -3.69
N VAL A 95 6.55 1.31 -4.53
CA VAL A 95 5.13 1.48 -4.17
C VAL A 95 4.33 0.19 -4.39
N ASN A 96 4.44 -0.39 -5.59
CA ASN A 96 3.62 -1.52 -6.08
C ASN A 96 4.32 -2.90 -5.95
N CYS A 97 5.48 -2.95 -5.28
CA CYS A 97 6.23 -4.16 -4.93
C CYS A 97 6.70 -5.04 -6.12
N CYS A 98 6.65 -4.52 -7.36
CA CYS A 98 7.12 -5.21 -8.57
C CYS A 98 7.46 -4.19 -9.68
N LEU A 99 8.09 -4.63 -10.77
CA LEU A 99 8.34 -3.76 -11.92
C LEU A 99 7.04 -3.47 -12.70
N PRO A 100 6.93 -2.33 -13.40
CA PRO A 100 5.77 -2.04 -14.25
C PRO A 100 5.43 -3.17 -15.25
N SER A 101 6.45 -3.77 -15.88
CA SER A 101 6.25 -4.89 -16.81
C SER A 101 5.62 -6.12 -16.17
N ASP A 102 5.98 -6.39 -14.91
CA ASP A 102 5.48 -7.54 -14.14
C ASP A 102 4.07 -7.24 -13.63
N TYR A 103 3.83 -5.99 -13.22
CA TYR A 103 2.53 -5.49 -12.79
C TYR A 103 1.47 -5.65 -13.88
N ARG A 104 1.81 -5.29 -15.14
CA ARG A 104 0.91 -5.48 -16.29
C ARG A 104 0.52 -6.94 -16.50
N LYS A 105 1.40 -7.88 -16.16
CA LYS A 105 1.15 -9.33 -16.24
C LYS A 105 0.40 -9.87 -15.02
N GLY A 106 -0.03 -9.02 -14.08
CA GLY A 106 -0.73 -9.41 -12.86
C GLY A 106 0.19 -9.78 -11.69
N HIS A 107 1.51 -9.65 -11.81
CA HIS A 107 2.49 -10.07 -10.80
C HIS A 107 2.76 -9.05 -9.68
N GLY A 108 1.85 -8.08 -9.50
CA GLY A 108 2.01 -6.99 -8.53
C GLY A 108 1.05 -7.04 -7.36
N ALA A 109 1.35 -6.25 -6.33
CA ALA A 109 0.38 -5.85 -5.32
C ALA A 109 -0.13 -4.45 -5.68
N GLN A 110 -1.43 -4.32 -5.96
CA GLN A 110 -2.03 -3.03 -6.27
C GLN A 110 -1.91 -2.12 -5.05
N SER A 111 -1.18 -1.01 -5.16
CA SER A 111 -1.19 -0.02 -4.08
C SER A 111 -2.57 0.59 -4.00
N ALA A 112 -3.20 0.48 -2.83
CA ALA A 112 -4.51 1.09 -2.58
C ALA A 112 -4.38 2.54 -2.08
N PHE A 113 -3.26 3.22 -2.38
CA PHE A 113 -2.96 4.54 -1.84
C PHE A 113 -3.70 5.65 -2.59
N ASN A 114 -4.84 6.05 -2.04
CA ASN A 114 -5.66 7.17 -2.50
C ASN A 114 -5.38 8.44 -1.68
N PRO A 115 -5.76 9.63 -2.19
CA PRO A 115 -5.67 10.83 -1.37
C PRO A 115 -6.53 10.63 -0.11
N PRO A 116 -6.03 11.00 1.07
CA PRO A 116 -6.79 10.84 2.29
C PRO A 116 -7.98 11.80 2.30
N THR A 117 -9.13 11.30 2.77
CA THR A 117 -10.29 12.13 3.07
C THR A 117 -10.08 12.79 4.42
N LEU A 118 -10.06 14.12 4.42
CA LEU A 118 -10.06 14.90 5.65
C LEU A 118 -11.51 15.14 6.08
N SER A 119 -11.82 14.89 7.35
CA SER A 119 -13.10 15.24 7.98
C SER A 119 -12.93 15.78 9.40
N GLU A 120 -14.00 16.28 10.02
CA GLU A 120 -14.02 16.64 11.45
C GLU A 120 -13.68 15.45 12.37
N LYS A 121 -13.89 14.22 11.90
CA LYS A 121 -13.54 12.98 12.61
C LYS A 121 -12.07 12.58 12.47
N GLY A 122 -11.30 13.30 11.65
CA GLY A 122 -9.88 13.05 11.39
C GLY A 122 -9.59 12.69 9.94
N VAL A 123 -8.45 12.04 9.73
CA VAL A 123 -7.94 11.59 8.43
C VAL A 123 -8.42 10.17 8.20
N SER A 124 -9.18 9.94 7.13
CA SER A 124 -9.52 8.60 6.65
C SER A 124 -8.78 8.29 5.36
N TRP A 125 -8.37 7.03 5.20
CA TRP A 125 -7.71 6.54 4.01
C TRP A 125 -8.67 5.62 3.28
N GLU A 126 -9.18 6.09 2.15
CA GLU A 126 -10.03 5.27 1.31
C GLU A 126 -9.20 4.36 0.42
N ALA A 127 -9.75 3.19 0.11
CA ALA A 127 -9.15 2.24 -0.82
C ALA A 127 -10.20 1.79 -1.83
N PRO A 128 -10.70 2.67 -2.73
CA PRO A 128 -11.83 2.37 -3.59
C PRO A 128 -11.64 1.11 -4.43
N ALA A 129 -10.43 0.87 -4.96
CA ALA A 129 -10.13 -0.35 -5.73
C ALA A 129 -10.22 -1.64 -4.89
N LEU A 130 -9.84 -1.60 -3.61
CA LEU A 130 -9.99 -2.73 -2.69
C LEU A 130 -11.47 -2.89 -2.29
N ILE A 131 -12.15 -1.79 -1.97
CA ILE A 131 -13.58 -1.78 -1.65
C ILE A 131 -14.40 -2.34 -2.83
N GLU A 132 -14.06 -1.95 -4.06
CA GLU A 132 -14.67 -2.47 -5.28
C GLU A 132 -14.38 -3.96 -5.46
N ALA A 133 -13.13 -4.39 -5.25
CA ALA A 133 -12.79 -5.81 -5.29
C ALA A 133 -13.61 -6.62 -4.27
N MET A 134 -13.72 -6.11 -3.04
CA MET A 134 -14.53 -6.72 -1.98
C MET A 134 -16.03 -6.70 -2.32
N ARG A 135 -16.54 -5.65 -3.00
CA ARG A 135 -17.94 -5.59 -3.46
C ARG A 135 -18.23 -6.57 -4.59
N SER A 136 -17.27 -6.76 -5.49
CA SER A 136 -17.42 -7.67 -6.64
C SER A 136 -17.45 -9.15 -6.24
N MET A 137 -17.07 -9.47 -4.99
CA MET A 137 -17.05 -10.82 -4.43
C MET A 137 -17.80 -10.82 -3.11
N GLU A 138 -19.13 -10.95 -3.19
CA GLU A 138 -19.96 -11.13 -2.00
C GLU A 138 -19.70 -12.49 -1.34
N ASP A 139 -19.79 -12.51 -0.02
CA ASP A 139 -19.68 -13.70 0.82
C ASP A 139 -18.35 -14.47 0.73
N CYS A 140 -17.26 -13.76 0.39
CA CYS A 140 -15.94 -14.35 0.30
C CYS A 140 -15.10 -14.18 1.57
N PHE A 141 -13.88 -14.70 1.59
CA PHE A 141 -12.88 -14.41 2.62
C PHE A 141 -11.80 -13.44 2.11
N VAL A 142 -11.44 -12.47 2.96
CA VAL A 142 -10.28 -11.60 2.77
C VAL A 142 -9.16 -12.10 3.68
N ILE A 143 -7.96 -12.22 3.10
CA ILE A 143 -6.75 -12.61 3.84
C ILE A 143 -5.87 -11.38 3.97
N CYS A 144 -5.32 -11.15 5.15
CA CYS A 144 -4.38 -10.07 5.40
C CYS A 144 -3.03 -10.62 5.86
N PHE A 145 -1.96 -9.98 5.40
CA PHE A 145 -0.60 -10.26 5.83
C PHE A 145 0.05 -8.99 6.35
N ASP A 146 0.92 -9.13 7.34
CA ASP A 146 1.73 -8.04 7.89
C ASP A 146 3.17 -8.50 8.10
N ILE A 147 4.13 -7.63 7.81
CA ILE A 147 5.55 -7.96 8.02
C ILE A 147 5.91 -7.79 9.50
N ALA A 148 6.22 -8.90 10.15
CA ALA A 148 6.75 -8.88 11.50
C ALA A 148 8.16 -8.26 11.53
N GLY A 149 8.39 -7.31 12.44
CA GLY A 149 9.71 -6.74 12.66
C GLY A 149 10.15 -5.72 11.60
N MET A 150 9.22 -5.08 10.89
CA MET A 150 9.53 -4.09 9.85
C MET A 150 10.39 -2.92 10.38
N ILE A 151 10.21 -2.51 11.64
CA ILE A 151 11.04 -1.46 12.27
C ILE A 151 12.51 -1.89 12.28
N GLN A 152 12.80 -3.11 12.75
CA GLN A 152 14.16 -3.65 12.84
C GLN A 152 14.79 -3.83 11.46
N ILE A 153 14.00 -4.20 10.44
CA ILE A 153 14.48 -4.26 9.06
C ILE A 153 14.85 -2.86 8.56
N ASN A 154 14.03 -1.84 8.86
CA ASN A 154 14.30 -0.45 8.47
C ASN A 154 15.48 0.17 9.24
N GLU A 155 15.80 -0.31 10.44
CA GLU A 155 17.02 0.07 11.17
C GLU A 155 18.30 -0.38 10.45
N ILE A 156 18.26 -1.50 9.70
CA ILE A 156 19.35 -1.90 8.80
C ILE A 156 19.46 -0.89 7.66
N SER A 157 18.36 -0.67 6.93
CA SER A 157 18.19 0.43 5.98
C SER A 157 16.76 0.42 5.41
N TRP A 158 16.26 1.60 5.00
CA TRP A 158 14.96 1.70 4.33
C TRP A 158 14.86 0.86 3.05
N GLU A 159 15.98 0.73 2.31
CA GLU A 159 16.04 -0.14 1.13
C GLU A 159 15.92 -1.63 1.50
N ALA A 160 16.34 -2.04 2.70
CA ALA A 160 16.10 -3.40 3.19
C ALA A 160 14.59 -3.62 3.44
N GLY A 161 13.90 -2.63 4.01
CA GLY A 161 12.44 -2.65 4.17
C GLY A 161 11.71 -2.70 2.83
N ASP A 162 12.14 -1.90 1.85
CA ASP A 162 11.61 -1.94 0.48
C ASP A 162 11.79 -3.34 -0.15
N GLN A 163 12.91 -4.03 0.13
CA GLN A 163 13.10 -5.41 -0.31
C GLN A 163 12.21 -6.41 0.43
N ALA A 164 11.99 -6.23 1.73
CA ALA A 164 11.07 -7.08 2.51
C ALA A 164 9.65 -7.01 1.95
N LEU A 165 9.17 -5.81 1.58
CA LEU A 165 7.87 -5.61 0.94
C LEU A 165 7.77 -6.34 -0.40
N VAL A 166 8.79 -6.20 -1.26
CA VAL A 166 8.83 -6.91 -2.55
C VAL A 166 8.84 -8.42 -2.35
N LYS A 167 9.62 -8.92 -1.38
CA LYS A 167 9.71 -10.36 -1.08
C LYS A 167 8.39 -10.91 -0.54
N THR A 168 7.70 -10.14 0.29
CA THR A 168 6.37 -10.47 0.79
C THR A 168 5.36 -10.56 -0.35
N ALA A 169 5.31 -9.57 -1.24
CA ALA A 169 4.44 -9.60 -2.40
C ALA A 169 4.75 -10.79 -3.34
N GLN A 170 6.03 -11.09 -3.59
CA GLN A 170 6.45 -12.25 -4.38
C GLN A 170 6.01 -13.58 -3.75
N LEU A 171 6.17 -13.70 -2.43
CA LEU A 171 5.76 -14.89 -1.69
C LEU A 171 4.24 -15.09 -1.78
N ILE A 172 3.44 -14.05 -1.51
CA ILE A 172 1.97 -14.15 -1.63
C ILE A 172 1.58 -14.48 -3.07
N HIS A 173 2.26 -13.88 -4.05
CA HIS A 173 1.99 -14.13 -5.46
C HIS A 173 2.21 -15.59 -5.86
N ALA A 174 3.22 -16.26 -5.31
CA ALA A 174 3.50 -17.66 -5.57
C ALA A 174 2.41 -18.62 -5.05
N HIS A 175 1.55 -18.16 -4.13
CA HIS A 175 0.49 -18.95 -3.51
C HIS A 175 -0.93 -18.56 -3.96
N LYS A 176 -1.10 -17.40 -4.60
CA LYS A 176 -2.41 -16.94 -5.07
C LYS A 176 -2.74 -17.48 -6.46
N THR A 177 -4.02 -17.42 -6.83
CA THR A 177 -4.48 -17.64 -8.21
C THR A 177 -4.74 -16.32 -8.93
N ASP A 178 -4.97 -16.36 -10.24
CA ASP A 178 -5.30 -15.18 -11.06
C ASP A 178 -6.64 -14.55 -10.69
N SER A 179 -7.57 -15.34 -10.13
CA SER A 179 -8.85 -14.85 -9.63
C SER A 179 -8.71 -14.06 -8.32
N MET A 180 -7.54 -14.07 -7.67
CA MET A 180 -7.29 -13.34 -6.43
C MET A 180 -6.58 -12.02 -6.69
N ARG A 181 -7.03 -10.97 -6.01
CA ARG A 181 -6.47 -9.62 -6.13
C ARG A 181 -5.68 -9.26 -4.88
N LEU A 182 -4.39 -8.99 -5.05
CA LEU A 182 -3.49 -8.59 -3.98
C LEU A 182 -3.37 -7.06 -3.93
N PHE A 183 -3.54 -6.49 -2.75
CA PHE A 183 -3.43 -5.08 -2.46
C PHE A 183 -2.40 -4.84 -1.37
N ARG A 184 -1.68 -3.73 -1.46
CA ARG A 184 -0.92 -3.17 -0.33
C ARG A 184 -1.76 -2.06 0.30
N ILE A 185 -2.20 -2.30 1.53
CA ILE A 185 -3.16 -1.45 2.24
C ILE A 185 -2.51 -0.53 3.28
N GLY A 186 -1.29 -0.86 3.70
CA GLY A 186 -0.54 -0.09 4.69
C GLY A 186 0.96 -0.05 4.41
N GLY A 187 1.73 0.37 5.41
CA GLY A 187 3.19 0.44 5.34
C GLY A 187 3.80 -0.93 5.01
N ASP A 188 3.42 -1.93 5.80
CA ASP A 188 3.83 -3.34 5.79
C ASP A 188 2.66 -4.32 5.65
N GLU A 189 1.46 -3.80 5.45
CA GLU A 189 0.21 -4.56 5.41
C GLU A 189 -0.27 -4.82 3.98
N PHE A 190 -0.67 -6.07 3.74
CA PHE A 190 -1.21 -6.55 2.48
C PHE A 190 -2.60 -7.16 2.71
N ALA A 191 -3.49 -7.00 1.74
CA ALA A 191 -4.80 -7.65 1.69
C ALA A 191 -4.97 -8.42 0.39
N LEU A 192 -5.41 -9.65 0.47
CA LEU A 192 -5.71 -10.54 -0.63
C LEU A 192 -7.21 -10.81 -0.63
N VAL A 193 -7.90 -10.30 -1.65
CA VAL A 193 -9.31 -10.60 -1.88
C VAL A 193 -9.39 -11.93 -2.61
N THR A 194 -10.09 -12.89 -2.03
CA THR A 194 -10.19 -14.26 -2.53
C THR A 194 -11.61 -14.59 -2.96
N PRO A 195 -11.82 -15.59 -3.83
CA PRO A 195 -13.15 -16.12 -4.13
C PRO A 195 -13.61 -17.20 -3.14
N PHE A 196 -12.91 -17.38 -2.00
CA PHE A 196 -13.20 -18.46 -1.08
C PHE A 196 -14.51 -18.22 -0.33
N ASP A 197 -15.40 -19.21 -0.33
CA ASP A 197 -16.66 -19.23 0.43
C ASP A 197 -16.53 -19.94 1.79
N ARG A 198 -15.41 -20.64 2.02
CA ARG A 198 -15.12 -21.36 3.26
C ARG A 198 -13.83 -20.88 3.92
N GLY A 199 -13.88 -20.74 5.24
CA GLY A 199 -12.72 -20.32 6.04
C GLY A 199 -11.53 -21.29 5.94
N GLU A 200 -11.77 -22.59 5.78
CA GLU A 200 -10.73 -23.61 5.63
C GLU A 200 -9.85 -23.39 4.38
N ASP A 201 -10.41 -22.84 3.31
CA ASP A 201 -9.65 -22.52 2.09
C ASP A 201 -8.73 -21.31 2.33
N ALA A 202 -9.23 -20.30 3.06
CA ALA A 202 -8.45 -19.15 3.47
C ALA A 202 -7.33 -19.54 4.45
N GLU A 203 -7.64 -20.37 5.45
CA GLU A 203 -6.69 -20.89 6.43
C GLU A 203 -5.56 -21.66 5.75
N ARG A 204 -5.88 -22.55 4.79
CA ARG A 204 -4.87 -23.30 4.03
C ARG A 204 -3.95 -22.38 3.24
N LEU A 205 -4.47 -21.33 2.61
CA LEU A 205 -3.64 -20.36 1.89
C LEU A 205 -2.72 -19.61 2.87
N VAL A 206 -3.27 -19.10 3.98
CA VAL A 206 -2.47 -18.44 5.04
C VAL A 206 -1.36 -19.35 5.52
N ALA A 207 -1.69 -20.58 5.92
CA ALA A 207 -0.71 -21.56 6.40
C ALA A 207 0.38 -21.85 5.36
N SER A 208 0.02 -21.93 4.07
CA SER A 208 0.99 -22.17 3.00
C SER A 208 1.99 -21.02 2.81
N VAL A 209 1.54 -19.76 2.98
CA VAL A 209 2.40 -18.58 2.96
C VAL A 209 3.28 -18.55 4.22
N LEU A 210 2.68 -18.72 5.41
CA LEU A 210 3.38 -18.69 6.69
C LEU A 210 4.37 -19.84 6.89
N ALA A 211 4.24 -20.95 6.16
CA ALA A 211 5.22 -22.04 6.14
C ALA A 211 6.62 -21.59 5.69
N HIS A 212 6.74 -20.41 5.06
CA HIS A 212 8.00 -19.81 4.64
C HIS A 212 8.58 -18.82 5.67
N ASN A 213 7.93 -18.61 6.82
CA ASN A 213 8.44 -17.74 7.87
C ASN A 213 9.85 -18.16 8.32
N GLY A 214 10.74 -17.17 8.46
CA GLY A 214 12.16 -17.37 8.77
C GLY A 214 13.04 -17.59 7.55
N ALA A 215 12.48 -17.88 6.37
CA ALA A 215 13.25 -17.93 5.12
C ALA A 215 13.84 -16.53 4.83
N PRO A 216 15.17 -16.40 4.69
CA PRO A 216 15.77 -15.09 4.57
C PRO A 216 15.77 -14.57 3.14
N PHE A 217 15.80 -13.24 3.01
CA PHE A 217 16.22 -12.57 1.78
C PHE A 217 17.62 -11.95 1.95
N LEU A 218 18.35 -11.86 0.85
CA LEU A 218 19.67 -11.24 0.84
C LEU A 218 19.58 -9.74 0.54
N TYR A 219 20.21 -8.94 1.39
CA TYR A 219 20.39 -7.51 1.17
C TYR A 219 21.85 -7.12 1.40
N LYS A 220 22.53 -6.65 0.35
CA LYS A 220 23.96 -6.25 0.38
C LYS A 220 24.88 -7.30 1.05
N GLY A 221 24.61 -8.58 0.81
CA GLY A 221 25.37 -9.71 1.38
C GLY A 221 24.95 -10.13 2.79
N GLN A 222 24.05 -9.38 3.45
CA GLN A 222 23.44 -9.76 4.72
C GLN A 222 22.18 -10.61 4.48
N SER A 223 22.05 -11.68 5.26
CA SER A 223 20.84 -12.51 5.31
C SER A 223 19.87 -11.93 6.33
N ILE A 224 18.66 -11.54 5.88
CA ILE A 224 17.63 -10.94 6.74
C ILE A 224 16.43 -11.90 6.77
N PRO A 225 16.05 -12.47 7.92
CA PRO A 225 14.89 -13.35 8.01
C PRO A 225 13.60 -12.56 7.79
N LEU A 226 12.70 -13.09 6.97
CA LEU A 226 11.37 -12.53 6.76
C LEU A 226 10.35 -13.33 7.57
N HIS A 227 9.56 -12.65 8.38
CA HIS A 227 8.43 -13.24 9.11
C HIS A 227 7.18 -12.43 8.82
N LEU A 228 6.08 -13.14 8.61
CA LEU A 228 4.76 -12.56 8.38
C LEU A 228 3.80 -12.99 9.48
N TRP A 229 2.91 -12.09 9.85
CA TRP A 229 1.64 -12.43 10.49
C TRP A 229 0.60 -12.62 9.39
N GLY A 230 -0.32 -13.56 9.58
CA GLY A 230 -1.37 -13.87 8.60
C GLY A 230 -2.72 -14.02 9.29
N TRP A 231 -3.73 -13.34 8.77
CA TRP A 231 -5.09 -13.38 9.28
C TRP A 231 -6.09 -13.51 8.15
N TYR A 232 -7.28 -14.05 8.42
CA TYR A 232 -8.37 -14.09 7.46
C TYR A 232 -9.72 -13.83 8.12
N GLY A 233 -10.64 -13.24 7.37
CA GLY A 233 -11.99 -12.95 7.84
C GLY A 233 -13.00 -12.97 6.71
N ARG A 234 -14.25 -13.29 7.05
CA ARG A 234 -15.37 -13.24 6.09
C ARG A 234 -15.61 -11.79 5.68
N ASN A 235 -15.80 -11.56 4.41
CA ASN A 235 -16.03 -10.25 3.80
C ASN A 235 -17.44 -9.74 4.15
N THR A 236 -17.60 -9.28 5.38
CA THR A 236 -18.80 -8.59 5.88
C THR A 236 -18.58 -7.09 5.98
N ALA A 237 -17.35 -6.62 5.78
CA ALA A 237 -16.97 -5.23 5.99
C ALA A 237 -17.74 -4.26 5.09
N VAL A 238 -18.11 -4.69 3.87
CA VAL A 238 -18.86 -3.84 2.93
C VAL A 238 -20.36 -3.77 3.24
N SER A 239 -20.92 -4.78 3.91
CA SER A 239 -22.34 -4.80 4.28
C SER A 239 -22.61 -4.17 5.66
N VAL A 240 -21.59 -4.08 6.52
CA VAL A 240 -21.75 -3.70 7.93
C VAL A 240 -21.07 -2.37 8.31
N SER A 241 -20.10 -1.88 7.52
CA SER A 241 -19.36 -0.65 7.84
C SER A 241 -19.44 0.40 6.74
N SER A 242 -19.57 1.67 7.15
CA SER A 242 -19.33 2.82 6.26
C SER A 242 -17.85 3.07 5.98
N ASP A 243 -16.95 2.43 6.75
CA ASP A 243 -15.50 2.43 6.57
C ASP A 243 -14.94 0.99 6.71
N PRO A 244 -14.94 0.21 5.61
CA PRO A 244 -14.44 -1.17 5.59
C PRO A 244 -12.94 -1.29 5.90
N MET A 245 -12.16 -0.25 5.60
CA MET A 245 -10.70 -0.26 5.74
C MET A 245 -10.27 -0.14 7.19
N SER A 246 -10.88 0.78 7.93
CA SER A 246 -10.64 0.91 9.36
C SER A 246 -10.98 -0.37 10.11
N LEU A 247 -12.10 -1.03 9.74
CA LEU A 247 -12.48 -2.32 10.31
C LEU A 247 -11.43 -3.41 10.03
N LEU A 248 -10.90 -3.49 8.81
CA LEU A 248 -9.87 -4.46 8.44
C LEU A 248 -8.59 -4.24 9.25
N HIS A 249 -8.12 -2.99 9.35
CA HIS A 249 -6.95 -2.66 10.16
C HIS A 249 -7.16 -2.97 11.65
N ASP A 250 -8.34 -2.68 12.19
CA ASP A 250 -8.65 -2.97 13.60
C ASP A 250 -8.68 -4.47 13.88
N GLN A 251 -9.24 -5.26 12.96
CA GLN A 251 -9.22 -6.73 13.04
C GLN A 251 -7.78 -7.27 13.00
N MET A 252 -6.93 -6.75 12.11
CA MET A 252 -5.50 -7.12 12.04
C MET A 252 -4.77 -6.77 13.35
N LYS A 253 -4.98 -5.58 13.92
CA LYS A 253 -4.34 -5.15 15.17
C LYS A 253 -4.78 -5.98 16.37
N GLN A 254 -6.08 -6.28 16.48
CA GLN A 254 -6.61 -7.14 17.54
C GLN A 254 -5.98 -8.53 17.47
N HIS A 255 -5.84 -9.09 16.26
CA HIS A 255 -5.24 -10.41 16.08
C HIS A 255 -3.75 -10.45 16.46
N ARG A 256 -2.95 -9.46 16.03
CA ARG A 256 -1.53 -9.35 16.45
C ARG A 256 -1.37 -9.34 17.96
N THR A 257 -2.27 -8.64 18.66
CA THR A 257 -2.25 -8.56 20.13
C THR A 257 -2.52 -9.91 20.78
N MET A 258 -3.43 -10.71 20.20
CA MET A 258 -3.74 -12.06 20.69
C MET A 258 -2.60 -13.05 20.41
N GLU A 259 -1.99 -13.01 19.22
CA GLU A 259 -0.90 -13.93 18.89
C GLU A 259 0.38 -13.62 19.68
N ALA A 260 0.71 -12.33 19.88
CA ALA A 260 1.82 -11.91 20.73
C ALA A 260 1.65 -12.33 22.21
N GLN A 261 0.42 -12.42 22.71
CA GLN A 261 0.12 -12.93 24.05
C GLN A 261 0.20 -14.47 24.14
N ASN A 262 0.00 -15.16 23.02
CA ASN A 262 0.00 -16.62 22.96
C ASN A 262 1.37 -17.24 22.67
N GLY A 263 2.43 -16.42 22.49
CA GLY A 263 3.82 -16.88 22.43
C GLY A 263 4.12 -17.86 21.28
N LYS A 264 3.47 -17.68 20.13
CA LYS A 264 3.81 -18.36 18.88
C LYS A 264 4.53 -17.43 17.93
#